data_AF-A0A4Y2N5M9-F1
#
_entry.id   AF-A0A4Y2N5M9-F1
#
_cell.length_a   1.000
_cell.length_b   1.000
_cell.length_c   1.000
_cell.angle_alpha   90.00
_cell.angle_beta   90.00
_cell.angle_gamma   90.00
#
_symmetry.space_group_name_H-M   'P 1'
#
loop_
_entity.id
_entity.type
_entity.pdbx_description
1 polymer ?
#
loop_
_entity_poly.entity_id
_entity_poly.type
_entity_poly.pdbx_seq_one_letter_code
_entity_poly.pdbx_strand_id
1 'polypeptide(L)'
;MFSKQEQRRAILMYDCDGVILTHTVSLQQTVNAQYYCSFLEHNLRAILRKKPQHFLLNPPIVLQDNARPHAVKAVADLFDRWDW
;
A
#
# COMPACT_ATOMS: atom_id res chain seq x y z
N MET A 1 21.81 26.72 13.63
CA MET A 1 21.92 25.26 13.42
C MET A 1 20.50 24.73 13.22
N PHE A 2 20.05 24.60 11.97
CA PHE A 2 18.71 24.10 11.69
C PHE A 2 18.69 22.59 11.91
N SER A 3 17.87 22.13 12.85
CA SER A 3 17.61 20.70 13.07
C SER A 3 17.03 20.13 11.78
N LYS A 4 17.66 19.09 11.22
CA LYS A 4 17.05 18.32 10.14
C LYS A 4 15.77 17.70 10.69
N GLN A 5 14.61 18.21 10.27
CA GLN A 5 13.35 17.51 10.47
C GLN A 5 13.53 16.08 9.94
N GLU A 6 13.41 15.11 10.83
CA GLU A 6 13.49 13.70 10.52
C GLU A 6 12.27 13.34 9.66
N GLN A 7 12.47 13.20 8.34
CA GLN A 7 11.40 12.79 7.42
C GLN A 7 10.99 11.35 7.73
N ARG A 8 9.90 11.20 8.50
CA ARG A 8 9.22 9.91 8.64
C ARG A 8 8.47 9.62 7.34
N ARG A 9 8.82 8.52 6.68
CA ARG A 9 8.10 8.03 5.50
C ARG A 9 6.94 7.16 5.97
N ALA A 10 5.77 7.38 5.40
CA ALA A 10 4.58 6.59 5.66
C ALA A 10 3.91 6.22 4.35
N ILE A 11 3.27 5.04 4.33
CA ILE A 11 2.33 4.65 3.29
C ILE A 11 0.94 4.83 3.86
N LEU A 12 0.12 5.61 3.17
CA LEU A 12 -1.26 5.91 3.56
C LEU A 12 -2.20 5.35 2.50
N MET A 13 -3.22 4.60 2.95
CA MET A 13 -4.30 4.09 2.11
C MET A 13 -5.63 4.59 2.70
N TYR A 14 -6.52 5.09 1.85
CA TYR A 14 -7.80 5.66 2.25
C TYR A 14 -8.85 5.43 1.16
N ASP A 15 -10.12 5.43 1.57
CA ASP A 15 -11.29 5.48 0.69
C ASP A 15 -12.20 6.66 1.07
N CYS A 16 -13.43 6.68 0.54
CA CYS A 16 -14.43 7.70 0.85
C CYS A 16 -14.90 7.70 2.32
N ASP A 17 -14.70 6.62 3.07
CA ASP A 17 -15.03 6.54 4.49
C ASP A 17 -13.86 6.97 5.38
N GLY A 18 -12.70 7.26 4.79
CA GLY A 18 -11.51 7.75 5.47
C GLY A 18 -10.31 6.80 5.38
N VAL A 19 -9.41 6.89 6.35
CA VAL A 19 -8.15 6.15 6.34
C VAL A 19 -8.39 4.66 6.59
N ILE A 20 -7.92 3.82 5.67
CA ILE A 20 -7.95 2.35 5.78
C ILE A 20 -6.72 1.86 6.55
N LEU A 21 -5.54 2.39 6.22
CA LEU A 21 -4.27 1.97 6.79
C LEU A 21 -3.25 3.11 6.77
N THR A 22 -2.58 3.30 7.90
CA THR A 22 -1.35 4.11 8.00
C THR A 22 -0.20 3.19 8.38
N HIS A 23 0.81 3.10 7.53
CA HIS A 23 1.97 2.24 7.76
C HIS A 23 3.25 3.07 7.81
N THR A 24 3.93 3.06 8.95
CA THR A 24 5.19 3.78 9.12
C THR A 24 6.33 2.95 8.55
N VAL A 25 7.11 3.55 7.66
CA VAL A 25 8.31 2.91 7.09
C VAL A 25 9.50 3.27 7.98
N SER A 26 10.20 2.25 8.50
CA SER A 26 11.41 2.44 9.29
C SER A 26 12.44 3.29 8.54
N LEU A 27 13.16 4.15 9.26
CA LEU A 27 14.05 5.17 8.68
C LEU A 27 15.13 4.59 7.75
N GLN A 28 15.63 3.41 8.08
CA GLN A 28 16.69 2.71 7.32
C GLN A 28 16.14 1.89 6.14
N GLN A 29 14.82 1.80 6.01
CA GLN A 29 14.17 1.00 4.98
C GLN A 29 13.82 1.89 3.77
N THR A 30 14.10 1.42 2.57
CA THR A 30 13.60 2.01 1.32
C THR A 30 12.38 1.22 0.85
N VAL A 31 11.34 1.92 0.37
CA VAL A 31 10.20 1.28 -0.29
C VAL A 31 10.65 0.86 -1.68
N ASN A 32 11.20 -0.34 -1.79
CA ASN A 32 11.47 -0.98 -3.08
C ASN A 32 10.28 -1.88 -3.46
N ALA A 33 10.33 -2.49 -4.64
CA ALA A 33 9.26 -3.35 -5.13
C ALA A 33 8.95 -4.51 -4.18
N GLN A 34 9.98 -5.20 -3.67
CA GLN A 34 9.80 -6.33 -2.75
C GLN A 34 9.10 -5.91 -1.45
N TYR A 35 9.53 -4.79 -0.86
CA TYR A 35 8.90 -4.21 0.32
C TYR A 35 7.45 -3.85 0.04
N TYR A 36 7.19 -3.24 -1.12
CA TYR A 36 5.85 -2.84 -1.51
C TYR A 36 4.91 -4.04 -1.73
N CYS A 37 5.35 -5.09 -2.43
CA CYS A 37 4.60 -6.34 -2.57
C CYS A 37 4.27 -6.96 -1.20
N SER A 38 5.27 -7.04 -0.30
CA SER A 38 5.08 -7.56 1.06
C SER A 38 4.09 -6.71 1.87
N PHE A 39 4.16 -5.39 1.72
CA PHE A 39 3.21 -4.47 2.33
C PHE A 39 1.78 -4.73 1.83
N LEU A 40 1.58 -4.85 0.51
CA LEU A 40 0.27 -5.13 -0.08
C LEU A 40 -0.30 -6.48 0.40
N GLU A 41 0.51 -7.54 0.39
CA GLU A 41 0.12 -8.90 0.78
C GLU A 41 -0.31 -8.98 2.24
N HIS A 42 0.52 -8.47 3.15
CA HIS A 42 0.36 -8.72 4.57
C HIS A 42 -0.43 -7.64 5.31
N ASN A 43 -0.54 -6.44 4.73
CA ASN A 43 -1.23 -5.32 5.38
C ASN A 43 -2.50 -4.95 4.62
N LEU A 44 -2.39 -4.46 3.39
CA LEU A 44 -3.55 -3.95 2.65
C LEU A 44 -4.58 -5.06 2.39
N ARG A 45 -4.17 -6.16 1.76
CA ARG A 45 -5.08 -7.28 1.46
C ARG A 45 -5.70 -7.89 2.69
N ALA A 46 -4.93 -8.03 3.77
CA ALA A 46 -5.44 -8.54 5.03
C ALA A 46 -6.53 -7.64 5.64
N ILE A 47 -6.39 -6.31 5.53
CA ILE A 47 -7.39 -5.34 6.03
C ILE A 47 -8.62 -5.32 5.12
N LEU A 48 -8.45 -5.26 3.80
CA LEU A 48 -9.58 -5.20 2.87
C LEU A 48 -10.46 -6.47 2.95
N ARG A 49 -9.87 -7.65 3.16
CA ARG A 49 -10.63 -8.90 3.41
C ARG A 49 -11.49 -8.84 4.68
N LYS A 50 -11.18 -7.96 5.63
CA LYS A 50 -11.95 -7.75 6.87
C LYS A 50 -12.94 -6.59 6.77
N LYS A 51 -12.98 -5.85 5.66
CA LYS A 51 -13.92 -4.72 5.44
C LYS A 51 -15.03 -5.16 4.46
N PRO A 52 -16.07 -5.87 4.95
CA PRO A 52 -17.03 -6.58 4.09
C PRO A 52 -17.93 -5.67 3.26
N GLN A 53 -18.18 -4.44 3.72
CA GLN A 53 -19.18 -3.55 3.14
C GLN A 53 -18.88 -3.11 1.69
N HIS A 54 -17.61 -3.08 1.27
CA HIS A 54 -17.23 -2.52 -0.04
C HIS A 54 -16.48 -3.51 -0.94
N PHE A 55 -15.79 -4.50 -0.38
CA PHE A 55 -14.79 -5.29 -1.11
C PHE A 55 -15.10 -6.80 -1.20
N LEU A 56 -16.27 -7.25 -0.72
CA LEU A 56 -16.69 -8.65 -0.86
C LEU A 56 -17.34 -8.96 -2.21
N LEU A 57 -18.00 -7.97 -2.81
CA LEU A 57 -18.79 -8.16 -4.03
C LEU A 57 -18.05 -7.67 -5.28
N ASN A 58 -17.17 -6.67 -5.14
CA ASN A 58 -16.37 -6.14 -6.23
C ASN A 58 -14.90 -6.04 -5.79
N PRO A 59 -13.95 -6.31 -6.70
CA PRO A 59 -12.55 -6.07 -6.41
C PRO A 59 -12.30 -4.56 -6.16
N PRO A 60 -11.35 -4.22 -5.26
CA PRO A 60 -10.98 -2.83 -5.02
C PRO A 60 -10.31 -2.22 -6.25
N ILE A 61 -10.65 -0.98 -6.58
CA ILE A 61 -9.86 -0.17 -7.51
C ILE A 61 -8.74 0.52 -6.71
N VAL A 62 -7.49 0.14 -6.97
CA VAL A 62 -6.32 0.70 -6.28
C VAL A 62 -5.75 1.87 -7.09
N LEU A 63 -5.85 3.09 -6.54
CA LEU A 63 -5.24 4.29 -7.11
C LEU A 63 -3.91 4.60 -6.40
N GLN A 64 -2.83 4.67 -7.17
CA GLN A 64 -1.49 5.00 -6.69
C GLN A 64 -0.73 5.82 -7.75
N ASP A 65 0.37 6.46 -7.34
CA ASP A 65 1.27 7.11 -8.29
C ASP A 65 2.07 6.08 -9.11
N ASN A 66 2.76 6.55 -10.15
CA ASN A 66 3.60 5.70 -11.01
C ASN A 66 5.04 5.61 -10.49
N ALA A 67 5.26 5.61 -9.16
CA ALA A 67 6.60 5.45 -8.62
C ALA A 67 7.19 4.10 -9.07
N ARG A 68 8.50 4.05 -9.35
CA ARG A 68 9.16 2.84 -9.88
C ARG A 68 8.80 1.55 -9.13
N PRO A 69 8.77 1.49 -7.79
CA PRO A 69 8.38 0.29 -7.04
C PRO A 69 6.94 -0.18 -7.30
N HIS A 70 6.03 0.73 -7.63
CA HIS A 70 4.61 0.46 -7.86
C HIS A 70 4.35 -0.01 -9.29
N ALA A 71 5.19 0.42 -10.24
CA ALA A 71 5.03 0.17 -11.67
C ALA A 71 5.71 -1.13 -12.16
N VAL A 72 6.42 -1.86 -11.29
CA VAL A 72 7.09 -3.09 -11.72
C VAL A 72 6.10 -4.23 -11.94
N LYS A 73 6.46 -5.15 -12.83
CA LYS A 73 5.65 -6.33 -13.16
C LYS A 73 5.24 -7.16 -11.93
N ALA A 74 6.11 -7.28 -10.92
CA ALA A 74 5.79 -8.05 -9.71
C ALA A 74 4.57 -7.51 -8.94
N VAL A 75 4.30 -6.20 -9.01
CA VAL A 75 3.11 -5.59 -8.39
C VAL A 75 1.87 -5.87 -9.24
N ALA A 76 1.98 -5.79 -10.57
CA ALA A 76 0.89 -6.15 -11.47
C ALA A 76 0.51 -7.64 -11.34
N ASP A 77 1.50 -8.54 -11.36
CA ASP A 77 1.30 -9.99 -11.18
C ASP A 77 0.63 -10.32 -9.83
N LEU A 78 0.83 -9.46 -8.83
CA LEU A 78 0.21 -9.60 -7.51
C LEU A 78 -1.27 -9.22 -7.55
N PHE A 79 -1.63 -8.11 -8.21
CA PHE A 79 -3.04 -7.72 -8.42
C PHE A 79 -3.77 -8.73 -9.32
N ASP A 80 -3.14 -9.21 -10.38
CA ASP A 80 -3.72 -10.24 -11.26
C ASP A 80 -4.03 -11.53 -10.48
N ARG A 81 -3.12 -12.00 -9.62
CA ARG A 81 -3.34 -13.19 -8.76
C ARG A 81 -4.52 -13.02 -7.80
N TRP A 82 -4.88 -11.78 -7.54
CA TRP A 82 -5.91 -11.40 -6.59
C TRP A 82 -7.25 -11.13 -7.23
N ASP A 83 -7.31 -11.17 -8.56
CA ASP A 83 -8.42 -10.70 -9.38
C ASP A 83 -8.79 -9.23 -9.05
N TRP A 84 -7.76 -8.38 -8.83
CA TRP A 84 -7.89 -6.95 -8.51
C TRP A 84 -7.49 -6.06 -9.67
#